data_AF-A0A2D6X8H1-F1
#
_entry.id   AF-A0A2D6X8H1-F1
#
_cell.length_a   1.000
_cell.length_b   1.000
_cell.length_c   1.000
_cell.angle_alpha   90.00
_cell.angle_beta   90.00
_cell.angle_gamma   90.00
#
_symmetry.space_group_name_H-M   'P 1'
#
loop_
_entity.id
_entity.type
_entity.pdbx_description
1 polymer ?
#
loop_
_entity_poly.entity_id
_entity_poly.type
_entity_poly.pdbx_seq_one_letter_code
_entity_poly.pdbx_strand_id
1 'polypeptide(L)'
;MKKITPADSTLIRKVKKNGCNESYKLLASRHEKLFYKICQKYIPAAYTKGIKKQDMFNDKDFVIFKALSSYKNNRKTKFSTWLGNCTKYYCLGLINANNRYVNSEEELLQIILDSQSRQIHDQEIKYKFDKEYVFNILDNLKDKRISKVFKLRFFDESKENRKPTWSFIAKEINTSTQTAINLYNRGKKMLHKKITSKQSQDMI
;
A
#
# COMPACT_ATOMS: atom_id res chain seq x y z
N MET A 1 53.18 28.89 -2.03
CA MET A 1 52.47 29.51 -3.19
C MET A 1 50.96 29.46 -2.95
N LYS A 2 50.27 30.62 -2.85
CA LYS A 2 48.79 30.64 -2.79
C LYS A 2 48.26 30.22 -4.17
N LYS A 3 47.62 29.06 -4.29
CA LYS A 3 46.91 28.67 -5.52
C LYS A 3 45.81 29.70 -5.77
N ILE A 4 45.93 30.50 -6.81
CA ILE A 4 44.89 31.42 -7.24
C ILE A 4 43.70 30.58 -7.68
N THR A 5 42.62 30.61 -6.89
CA THR A 5 41.40 29.88 -7.21
C THR A 5 40.68 30.58 -8.36
N PRO A 6 40.36 29.87 -9.46
CA PRO A 6 39.65 30.47 -10.59
C PRO A 6 38.25 30.94 -10.17
N ALA A 7 37.83 32.07 -10.72
CA ALA A 7 36.50 32.64 -10.54
C ALA A 7 35.40 31.72 -11.11
N ASP A 8 34.20 31.77 -10.52
CA ASP A 8 33.06 30.93 -10.94
C ASP A 8 32.71 31.13 -12.42
N SER A 9 32.75 32.36 -12.92
CA SER A 9 32.48 32.68 -14.32
C SER A 9 33.42 31.95 -15.28
N THR A 10 34.70 31.83 -14.92
CA THR A 10 35.70 31.10 -15.70
C THR A 10 35.43 29.60 -15.69
N LEU A 11 35.12 29.04 -14.52
CA LEU A 11 34.79 27.62 -14.36
C LEU A 11 33.54 27.25 -15.17
N ILE A 12 32.47 28.02 -15.03
CA ILE A 12 31.21 27.81 -15.76
C ILE A 12 31.45 27.85 -17.26
N ARG A 13 32.24 28.82 -17.76
CA ARG A 13 32.58 28.90 -19.19
C ARG A 13 33.33 27.66 -19.69
N LYS A 14 34.29 27.14 -18.91
CA LYS A 14 35.05 25.93 -19.26
C LYS A 14 34.16 24.70 -19.28
N VAL A 15 33.25 24.56 -18.32
CA VAL A 15 32.28 23.45 -18.29
C VAL A 15 31.35 23.53 -19.51
N LYS A 16 30.79 24.71 -19.79
CA LYS A 16 29.83 24.88 -20.90
C LYS A 16 30.42 24.73 -22.29
N LYS A 17 31.63 25.24 -22.52
CA LYS A 17 32.28 25.21 -23.85
C LYS A 17 33.03 23.91 -24.11
N ASN A 18 33.69 23.37 -23.09
CA ASN A 18 34.68 22.30 -23.27
C ASN A 18 34.32 21.02 -22.51
N GLY A 19 33.17 20.96 -21.82
CA GLY A 19 32.82 19.80 -20.99
C GLY A 19 33.83 19.51 -19.87
N CYS A 20 34.53 20.54 -19.36
CA CYS A 20 35.65 20.35 -18.44
C CYS A 20 35.21 19.81 -17.07
N ASN A 21 35.42 18.50 -16.83
CA ASN A 21 35.04 17.81 -15.59
C ASN A 21 35.71 18.40 -14.33
N GLU A 22 37.00 18.72 -14.39
CA GLU A 22 37.71 19.30 -13.24
C GLU A 22 37.17 20.68 -12.84
N SER A 23 36.75 21.47 -13.84
CA SER A 23 36.09 22.75 -13.55
C SER A 23 34.71 22.55 -12.90
N TYR A 24 33.99 21.49 -13.29
CA TYR A 24 32.71 21.12 -12.67
C TYR A 24 32.91 20.66 -11.22
N LYS A 25 33.80 19.70 -10.96
CA LYS A 25 34.08 19.19 -9.60
C LYS A 25 34.47 20.32 -8.64
N LEU A 26 35.31 21.25 -9.09
CA LEU A 26 35.73 22.40 -8.29
C LEU A 26 34.57 23.37 -8.02
N LEU A 27 33.68 23.59 -8.99
CA LEU A 27 32.51 24.43 -8.80
C LEU A 27 31.48 23.76 -7.87
N ALA A 28 31.25 22.46 -8.03
CA ALA A 28 30.33 21.69 -7.21
C ALA A 28 30.77 21.66 -5.74
N SER A 29 32.04 21.37 -5.46
CA SER A 29 32.58 21.37 -4.10
C SER A 29 32.54 22.76 -3.44
N ARG A 30 32.71 23.84 -4.23
CA ARG A 30 32.61 25.22 -3.73
C ARG A 30 31.19 25.56 -3.25
N HIS A 31 30.17 25.01 -3.90
CA HIS A 31 28.77 25.39 -3.69
C HIS A 31 27.90 24.31 -3.04
N GLU A 32 28.41 23.12 -2.76
CA GLU A 32 27.64 22.02 -2.14
C GLU A 32 27.10 22.39 -0.75
N LYS A 33 27.85 23.17 0.04
CA LYS A 33 27.38 23.67 1.35
C LYS A 33 26.13 24.53 1.21
N LEU A 34 26.04 25.34 0.15
CA LEU A 34 24.86 26.14 -0.14
C LEU A 34 23.67 25.25 -0.51
N PHE A 35 23.91 24.23 -1.34
CA PHE A 35 22.90 23.24 -1.70
C PHE A 35 22.32 22.55 -0.45
N TYR A 36 23.17 21.96 0.40
CA TYR A 36 22.73 21.30 1.62
C TYR A 36 22.01 22.25 2.58
N LYS A 37 22.51 23.48 2.75
CA LYS A 37 21.86 24.50 3.60
C LYS A 37 20.44 24.82 3.15
N ILE A 38 20.18 24.83 1.84
CA ILE A 38 18.84 25.07 1.31
C ILE A 38 17.97 23.84 1.49
N CYS A 39 18.44 22.65 1.09
CA CYS A 39 17.69 21.40 1.28
C CYS A 39 17.29 21.20 2.75
N GLN A 40 18.17 21.52 3.70
CA GLN A 40 17.92 21.41 5.14
C GLN A 40 16.64 22.14 5.60
N LYS A 41 16.30 23.27 4.96
CA LYS A 41 15.07 24.03 5.26
C LYS A 41 13.80 23.31 4.81
N TYR A 42 13.92 22.44 3.80
CA TYR A 42 12.80 21.73 3.18
C TYR A 42 12.67 20.29 3.66
N ILE A 43 13.69 19.72 4.33
CA ILE A 43 13.65 18.35 4.87
C ILE A 43 12.38 18.07 5.69
N PRO A 44 11.93 18.93 6.63
CA PRO A 44 10.73 18.63 7.40
C PRO A 44 9.47 18.45 6.54
N ALA A 45 9.29 19.30 5.54
CA ALA A 45 8.16 19.22 4.61
C ALA A 45 8.29 18.08 3.59
N ALA A 46 9.52 17.72 3.22
CA ALA A 46 9.78 16.57 2.35
C ALA A 46 9.53 15.24 3.09
N TYR A 47 9.89 15.19 4.39
CA TYR A 47 9.72 14.01 5.22
C TYR A 47 8.23 13.63 5.39
N THR A 48 7.35 14.62 5.56
CA THR A 48 5.89 14.37 5.62
C THR A 48 5.31 13.85 4.31
N LYS A 49 6.05 13.97 3.20
CA LYS A 49 5.74 13.42 1.88
C LYS A 49 6.45 12.10 1.59
N GLY A 50 7.09 11.49 2.60
CA GLY A 50 7.79 10.22 2.48
C GLY A 50 9.15 10.30 1.78
N ILE A 51 9.70 11.50 1.56
CA ILE A 51 11.00 11.68 0.90
C ILE A 51 12.11 11.58 1.95
N LYS A 52 13.08 10.69 1.74
CA LYS A 52 14.22 10.55 2.66
C LYS A 52 15.21 11.69 2.42
N LYS A 53 15.85 12.15 3.51
CA LYS A 53 16.91 13.16 3.46
C LYS A 53 18.04 12.79 2.50
N GLN A 54 18.41 11.51 2.47
CA GLN A 54 19.51 11.04 1.61
C GLN A 54 19.16 11.14 0.13
N ASP A 55 17.92 10.85 -0.27
CA ASP A 55 17.46 11.00 -1.65
C ASP A 55 17.61 12.45 -2.13
N MET A 56 17.24 13.41 -1.28
CA MET A 56 17.44 14.83 -1.60
C MET A 56 18.92 15.19 -1.76
N PHE A 57 19.82 14.56 -1.01
CA PHE A 57 21.25 14.86 -1.01
C PHE A 57 22.00 14.19 -2.15
N ASN A 58 21.59 12.99 -2.55
CA ASN A 58 22.16 12.25 -3.67
C ASN A 58 22.01 13.01 -5.00
N ASP A 59 20.95 13.81 -5.12
CA ASP A 59 20.68 14.65 -6.29
C ASP A 59 21.53 15.94 -6.36
N LYS A 60 22.47 16.15 -5.43
CA LYS A 60 23.37 17.31 -5.40
C LYS A 60 23.97 17.59 -6.77
N ASP A 61 24.64 16.60 -7.36
CA ASP A 61 25.37 16.78 -8.60
C ASP A 61 24.43 17.08 -9.76
N PHE A 62 23.29 16.40 -9.82
CA PHE A 62 22.24 16.67 -10.81
C PHE A 62 21.73 18.12 -10.72
N VAL A 63 21.38 18.60 -9.53
CA VAL A 63 20.83 19.94 -9.32
C VAL A 63 21.87 21.02 -9.63
N ILE A 64 23.11 20.84 -9.19
CA ILE A 64 24.20 21.79 -9.47
C ILE A 64 24.49 21.84 -10.99
N PHE A 65 24.55 20.69 -11.65
CA PHE A 65 24.76 20.62 -13.09
C PHE A 65 23.61 21.29 -13.89
N LYS A 66 22.36 21.07 -13.47
CA LYS A 66 21.19 21.71 -14.08
C LYS A 66 21.18 23.23 -13.89
N ALA A 67 21.56 23.70 -12.69
CA ALA A 67 21.72 25.12 -12.40
C ALA A 67 22.83 25.75 -13.26
N LEU A 68 23.98 25.09 -13.37
CA LEU A 68 25.08 25.50 -14.25
C LEU A 68 24.61 25.61 -15.70
N SER A 69 23.96 24.57 -16.22
CA SER A 69 23.50 24.50 -17.61
C SER A 69 22.54 25.64 -17.95
N SER A 70 21.61 25.95 -17.06
CA SER A 70 20.63 27.04 -17.23
C SER A 70 21.15 28.45 -16.92
N TYR A 71 22.29 28.58 -16.23
CA TYR A 71 22.84 29.87 -15.82
C TYR A 71 23.29 30.73 -17.00
N LYS A 72 22.83 31.98 -17.07
CA LYS A 72 23.24 32.95 -18.11
C LYS A 72 24.06 34.08 -17.48
N ASN A 73 25.31 34.23 -17.93
CA ASN A 73 26.26 35.20 -17.38
C ASN A 73 25.94 36.67 -17.72
N ASN A 74 24.94 36.91 -18.58
CA ASN A 74 24.46 38.25 -18.93
C ASN A 74 23.43 38.81 -17.93
N ARG A 75 22.92 37.97 -17.02
CA ARG A 75 22.03 38.41 -15.94
C ARG A 75 22.90 38.92 -14.80
N LYS A 76 22.56 40.07 -14.19
CA LYS A 76 23.27 40.69 -13.05
C LYS A 76 23.16 39.87 -11.74
N THR A 77 23.12 38.54 -11.83
CA THR A 77 22.86 37.62 -10.72
C THR A 77 24.08 36.71 -10.54
N LYS A 78 24.59 36.60 -9.31
CA LYS A 78 25.68 35.68 -8.99
C LYS A 78 25.23 34.23 -9.16
N PHE A 79 26.14 33.34 -9.58
CA PHE A 79 25.84 31.92 -9.73
C PHE A 79 25.30 31.28 -8.44
N SER A 80 25.86 31.62 -7.28
CA SER A 80 25.36 31.15 -5.98
C SER A 80 23.90 31.51 -5.74
N THR A 81 23.48 32.74 -6.08
CA THR A 81 22.08 33.18 -6.00
C THR A 81 21.20 32.37 -6.95
N TRP A 82 21.65 32.14 -8.18
CA TRP A 82 20.91 31.33 -9.16
C TRP A 82 20.76 29.87 -8.72
N LEU A 83 21.86 29.25 -8.29
CA LEU A 83 21.86 27.90 -7.73
C LEU A 83 20.91 27.80 -6.55
N GLY A 84 20.91 28.78 -5.65
CA GLY A 84 20.02 28.75 -4.50
C GLY A 84 18.53 28.75 -4.91
N ASN A 85 18.19 29.49 -5.95
CA ASN A 85 16.84 29.45 -6.52
C ASN A 85 16.52 28.10 -7.15
N CYS A 86 17.45 27.53 -7.94
CA CYS A 86 17.29 26.20 -8.51
C CYS A 86 17.09 25.11 -7.44
N THR A 87 17.89 25.12 -6.37
CA THR A 87 17.77 24.17 -5.27
C THR A 87 16.44 24.31 -4.53
N LYS A 88 15.97 25.55 -4.31
CA LYS A 88 14.64 25.81 -3.74
C LYS A 88 13.53 25.18 -4.59
N TYR A 89 13.53 25.42 -5.90
CA TYR A 89 12.52 24.86 -6.79
C TYR A 89 12.61 23.35 -6.94
N TYR A 90 13.82 22.79 -6.89
CA TYR A 90 14.01 21.35 -6.80
C TYR A 90 13.31 20.76 -5.56
N CYS A 91 13.54 21.34 -4.37
CA CYS A 91 12.89 20.88 -3.13
C CYS A 91 11.36 21.02 -3.20
N LEU A 92 10.85 22.14 -3.70
CA LEU A 92 9.41 22.35 -3.87
C LEU A 92 8.80 21.37 -4.88
N GLY A 93 9.52 21.07 -5.96
CA GLY A 93 9.11 20.08 -6.96
C GLY A 93 8.94 18.69 -6.34
N LEU A 94 9.87 18.27 -5.48
CA LEU A 94 9.74 17.01 -4.74
C LEU A 94 8.52 17.01 -3.81
N ILE A 95 8.33 18.07 -3.02
CA ILE A 95 7.24 18.19 -2.04
C ILE A 95 5.86 18.21 -2.74
N ASN A 96 5.78 18.86 -3.90
CA ASN A 96 4.54 19.04 -4.65
C ASN A 96 4.28 17.91 -5.66
N ALA A 97 5.24 17.00 -5.87
CA ALA A 97 5.03 15.84 -6.71
C ALA A 97 3.91 14.98 -6.09
N ASN A 98 2.89 14.67 -6.88
CA ASN A 98 1.88 13.69 -6.49
C ASN A 98 2.52 12.30 -6.54
N ASN A 99 3.18 11.91 -5.45
CA ASN A 99 3.66 10.55 -5.26
C ASN A 99 2.46 9.61 -5.14
N ARG A 100 2.09 8.97 -6.26
CA ARG A 100 1.07 7.92 -6.31
C ARG A 100 1.51 6.62 -5.64
N TYR A 101 2.78 6.53 -5.25
CA TYR A 101 3.41 5.33 -4.74
C TYR A 101 4.01 5.62 -3.36
N VAL A 102 3.73 4.73 -2.41
CA VAL A 102 4.37 4.72 -1.09
C VAL A 102 5.65 3.91 -1.23
N ASN A 103 6.79 4.55 -0.99
CA ASN A 103 8.07 3.87 -0.96
C ASN A 103 8.20 3.16 0.39
N SER A 104 7.79 1.89 0.45
CA SER A 104 7.87 1.05 1.64
C SER A 104 9.07 0.12 1.54
N GLU A 105 9.63 -0.25 2.69
CA GLU A 105 10.68 -1.27 2.74
C GLU A 105 10.09 -2.62 2.34
N GLU A 106 10.78 -3.33 1.45
CA GLU A 106 10.31 -4.58 0.86
C GLU A 106 9.94 -5.63 1.92
N GLU A 107 10.68 -5.65 3.03
CA GLU A 107 10.42 -6.52 4.18
C GLU A 107 9.08 -6.21 4.86
N LEU A 108 8.74 -4.93 5.05
CA LEU A 108 7.45 -4.53 5.62
C LEU A 108 6.27 -4.93 4.72
N LEU A 109 6.45 -4.82 3.39
CA LEU A 109 5.44 -5.24 2.43
C LEU A 109 5.22 -6.76 2.48
N GLN A 110 6.30 -7.55 2.56
CA GLN A 110 6.20 -9.00 2.70
C GLN A 110 5.47 -9.41 3.98
N ILE A 111 5.81 -8.79 5.12
CA ILE A 111 5.12 -9.05 6.40
C ILE A 111 3.61 -8.79 6.30
N ILE A 112 3.21 -7.70 5.64
CA ILE A 112 1.81 -7.35 5.44
C ILE A 112 1.11 -8.40 4.57
N LEU A 113 1.69 -8.75 3.42
CA LEU A 113 1.13 -9.75 2.50
C LEU A 113 0.98 -11.12 3.16
N ASP A 114 2.00 -11.54 3.90
CA ASP A 114 2.01 -12.80 4.62
C ASP A 114 0.94 -12.82 5.73
N SER A 115 0.79 -11.72 6.45
CA SER A 115 -0.24 -11.60 7.50
C SER A 115 -1.66 -11.70 6.93
N GLN A 116 -1.92 -11.06 5.79
CA GLN A 116 -3.20 -11.14 5.10
C GLN A 116 -3.47 -12.55 4.60
N SER A 117 -2.47 -13.19 4.01
CA SER A 117 -2.58 -14.57 3.51
C SER A 117 -2.89 -15.55 4.62
N ARG A 118 -2.22 -15.44 5.78
CA ARG A 118 -2.52 -16.24 6.98
C ARG A 118 -3.95 -16.01 7.48
N GLN A 119 -4.40 -14.75 7.56
CA GLN A 119 -5.76 -14.44 8.00
C GLN A 119 -6.83 -15.05 7.09
N ILE A 120 -6.62 -15.01 5.77
CA ILE A 120 -7.53 -15.62 4.79
C ILE A 120 -7.56 -17.14 5.02
N HIS A 121 -6.40 -17.77 5.14
CA HIS A 121 -6.30 -19.20 5.37
C HIS A 121 -6.99 -19.65 6.66
N ASP A 122 -6.76 -18.93 7.77
CA ASP A 122 -7.37 -19.23 9.07
C ASP A 122 -8.91 -19.09 9.01
N GLN A 123 -9.42 -18.10 8.27
CA GLN A 123 -10.86 -17.92 8.05
C GLN A 123 -11.45 -19.06 7.23
N GLU A 124 -10.78 -19.52 6.17
CA GLU A 124 -11.21 -20.66 5.36
C GLU A 124 -11.25 -21.96 6.16
N ILE A 125 -10.22 -22.22 6.96
CA ILE A 125 -10.18 -23.39 7.87
C ILE A 125 -11.35 -23.33 8.85
N LYS A 126 -11.57 -22.18 9.49
CA LYS A 126 -12.67 -21.99 10.44
C LYS A 126 -14.02 -22.20 9.78
N TYR A 127 -14.23 -21.64 8.58
CA TYR A 127 -15.47 -21.82 7.82
C TYR A 127 -15.72 -23.30 7.50
N LYS A 128 -14.68 -24.04 7.09
CA LYS A 128 -14.78 -25.48 6.82
C LYS A 128 -15.18 -26.25 8.07
N PHE A 129 -14.53 -25.99 9.20
CA PHE A 129 -14.84 -26.63 10.47
C PHE A 129 -16.28 -26.33 10.95
N ASP A 130 -16.71 -25.07 10.86
CA ASP A 130 -18.08 -24.66 11.22
C ASP A 130 -19.12 -25.34 10.31
N LYS A 131 -18.85 -25.45 9.00
CA LYS A 131 -19.69 -26.18 8.04
C LYS A 131 -19.82 -27.66 8.42
N GLU A 132 -18.70 -28.34 8.68
CA GLU A 132 -18.69 -29.75 9.07
C GLU A 132 -19.45 -29.98 10.38
N TYR A 133 -19.24 -29.12 11.38
CA TYR A 133 -19.93 -29.19 12.66
C TYR A 133 -21.45 -29.00 12.53
N VAL A 134 -21.89 -28.02 11.75
CA VAL A 134 -23.31 -27.77 11.47
C VAL A 134 -23.94 -29.00 10.81
N PHE A 135 -23.30 -29.57 9.79
CA PHE A 135 -23.86 -30.74 9.11
C PHE A 135 -23.83 -32.00 9.94
N ASN A 136 -22.83 -32.20 10.81
CA ASN A 136 -22.86 -33.28 11.78
C ASN A 136 -24.09 -33.21 12.70
N ILE A 137 -24.49 -32.01 13.15
CA ILE A 137 -25.73 -31.86 13.95
C ILE A 137 -26.97 -32.16 13.11
N LEU A 138 -27.06 -31.58 11.91
CA LEU A 138 -28.24 -31.69 11.05
C LEU A 138 -28.45 -33.11 10.52
N ASP A 139 -27.37 -33.80 10.14
CA ASP A 139 -27.43 -35.17 9.63
C ASP A 139 -27.79 -36.16 10.74
N ASN A 140 -27.54 -35.85 12.02
CA ASN A 140 -27.99 -36.66 13.15
C ASN A 140 -29.48 -36.47 13.51
N LEU A 141 -30.20 -35.56 12.85
CA LEU A 141 -31.64 -35.43 13.05
C LEU A 141 -32.40 -36.58 12.39
N LYS A 142 -33.53 -36.97 13.01
CA LYS A 142 -34.43 -38.01 12.46
C LYS A 142 -34.94 -37.65 11.06
N ASP A 143 -35.30 -36.38 10.84
CA ASP A 143 -35.78 -35.89 9.55
C ASP A 143 -34.62 -35.36 8.69
N LYS A 144 -34.12 -36.21 7.78
CA LYS A 144 -32.99 -35.90 6.90
C LYS A 144 -33.26 -34.75 5.93
N ARG A 145 -34.54 -34.40 5.68
CA ARG A 145 -34.89 -33.28 4.80
C ARG A 145 -34.41 -31.94 5.37
N ILE A 146 -34.29 -31.84 6.70
CA ILE A 146 -33.78 -30.63 7.37
C ILE A 146 -32.33 -30.35 6.90
N SER A 147 -31.45 -31.36 6.90
CA SER A 147 -30.09 -31.20 6.40
C SER A 147 -30.07 -30.76 4.93
N LYS A 148 -30.92 -31.37 4.09
CA LYS A 148 -31.04 -31.03 2.66
C LYS A 148 -31.49 -29.57 2.44
N VAL A 149 -32.39 -29.05 3.25
CA VAL A 149 -32.81 -27.63 3.21
C VAL A 149 -31.63 -26.69 3.45
N PHE A 150 -30.76 -26.99 4.42
CA PHE A 150 -29.58 -26.16 4.70
C PHE A 150 -28.51 -26.28 3.61
N LYS A 151 -28.27 -27.48 3.06
CA LYS A 151 -27.38 -27.68 1.89
C LYS A 151 -27.83 -26.81 0.73
N LEU A 152 -29.09 -26.92 0.33
CA LEU A 152 -29.64 -26.14 -0.79
C LEU A 152 -29.62 -24.63 -0.52
N ARG A 153 -29.94 -24.19 0.71
CA ARG A 153 -30.08 -22.74 1.00
C ARG A 153 -28.75 -21.99 1.10
N PHE A 154 -27.68 -22.64 1.54
CA PHE A 154 -26.43 -21.96 1.90
C PHE A 154 -25.17 -22.54 1.26
N PHE A 155 -25.20 -23.79 0.78
CA PHE A 155 -24.02 -24.51 0.32
C PHE A 155 -24.22 -25.14 -1.07
N ASP A 156 -25.18 -24.63 -1.84
CA ASP A 156 -25.38 -25.02 -3.23
C ASP A 156 -24.43 -24.21 -4.12
N GLU A 157 -23.30 -24.81 -4.46
CA GLU A 157 -22.23 -24.21 -5.27
C GLU A 157 -22.68 -23.91 -6.71
N SER A 158 -23.79 -24.50 -7.17
CA SER A 158 -24.35 -24.26 -8.50
C SER A 158 -25.01 -22.88 -8.65
N LYS A 159 -25.24 -22.17 -7.54
CA LYS A 159 -25.87 -20.84 -7.53
C LYS A 159 -24.87 -19.80 -7.07
N GLU A 160 -24.15 -19.21 -8.02
CA GLU A 160 -23.26 -18.05 -7.82
C GLU A 160 -23.93 -16.95 -6.97
N ASN A 161 -23.68 -16.97 -5.66
CA ASN A 161 -24.07 -15.97 -4.67
C ASN A 161 -25.56 -15.62 -4.53
N ARG A 162 -26.48 -16.35 -5.20
CA ARG A 162 -27.93 -16.13 -5.09
C ARG A 162 -28.59 -17.15 -4.19
N LYS A 163 -29.08 -16.69 -3.02
CA LYS A 163 -29.84 -17.54 -2.09
C LYS A 163 -31.09 -18.11 -2.79
N PRO A 164 -31.26 -19.44 -2.89
CA PRO A 164 -32.40 -20.02 -3.58
C PRO A 164 -33.73 -19.71 -2.87
N THR A 165 -34.78 -19.51 -3.65
CA THR A 165 -36.12 -19.25 -3.16
C THR A 165 -36.68 -20.46 -2.41
N TRP A 166 -37.59 -20.21 -1.46
CA TRP A 166 -38.24 -21.30 -0.72
C TRP A 166 -39.07 -22.20 -1.63
N SER A 167 -39.67 -21.65 -2.69
CA SER A 167 -40.40 -22.43 -3.70
C SER A 167 -39.49 -23.41 -4.45
N PHE A 168 -38.28 -22.97 -4.83
CA PHE A 168 -37.28 -23.84 -5.43
C PHE A 168 -36.86 -24.97 -4.48
N ILE A 169 -36.52 -24.63 -3.24
CA ILE A 169 -36.10 -25.62 -2.25
C ILE A 169 -37.21 -26.64 -1.98
N ALA A 170 -38.46 -26.16 -1.85
CA ALA A 170 -39.61 -27.01 -1.63
C ALA A 170 -39.84 -28.00 -2.77
N LYS A 171 -39.65 -27.56 -4.02
CA LYS A 171 -39.67 -28.42 -5.20
C LYS A 171 -38.58 -29.50 -5.14
N GLU A 172 -37.34 -29.14 -4.82
CA GLU A 172 -36.20 -30.07 -4.72
C GLU A 172 -36.33 -31.13 -3.62
N ILE A 173 -37.13 -30.87 -2.58
CA ILE A 173 -37.39 -31.81 -1.48
C ILE A 173 -38.81 -32.40 -1.50
N ASN A 174 -39.56 -32.20 -2.60
CA ASN A 174 -40.93 -32.69 -2.81
C ASN A 174 -41.88 -32.35 -1.64
N THR A 175 -41.98 -31.06 -1.30
CA THR A 175 -42.86 -30.58 -0.24
C THR A 175 -43.47 -29.20 -0.53
N SER A 176 -44.35 -28.72 0.35
CA SER A 176 -44.90 -27.37 0.22
C SER A 176 -43.87 -26.30 0.65
N THR A 177 -43.98 -25.09 0.09
CA THR A 177 -43.14 -23.95 0.48
C THR A 177 -43.15 -23.73 2.00
N GLN A 178 -44.34 -23.81 2.63
CA GLN A 178 -44.47 -23.64 4.07
C GLN A 178 -43.78 -24.76 4.84
N THR A 179 -43.86 -26.00 4.36
CA THR A 179 -43.16 -27.14 4.97
C THR A 179 -41.64 -26.96 4.90
N ALA A 180 -41.10 -26.49 3.77
CA ALA A 180 -39.67 -26.21 3.65
C ALA A 180 -39.20 -25.13 4.64
N ILE A 181 -40.00 -24.07 4.82
CA ILE A 181 -39.74 -23.01 5.81
C ILE A 181 -39.79 -23.58 7.24
N ASN A 182 -40.78 -24.42 7.54
CA ASN A 182 -40.93 -25.05 8.86
C ASN A 182 -39.75 -25.98 9.18
N LEU A 183 -39.27 -26.75 8.21
CA LEU A 183 -38.08 -27.60 8.34
C LEU A 183 -36.83 -26.76 8.63
N TYR A 184 -36.63 -25.65 7.92
CA TYR A 184 -35.55 -24.70 8.20
C TYR A 184 -35.62 -24.15 9.63
N ASN A 185 -36.79 -23.66 10.06
CA ASN A 185 -36.97 -23.10 11.40
C ASN A 185 -36.69 -24.12 12.50
N ARG A 186 -37.11 -25.37 12.29
CA ARG A 186 -36.81 -26.47 13.22
C ARG A 186 -35.31 -26.75 13.29
N GLY A 187 -34.63 -26.84 12.14
CA GLY A 187 -33.18 -27.01 12.09
C GLY A 187 -32.43 -25.87 12.77
N LYS A 188 -32.83 -24.62 12.50
CA LYS A 188 -32.27 -23.41 13.12
C LYS A 188 -32.38 -23.45 14.65
N LYS A 189 -33.54 -23.84 15.19
CA LYS A 189 -33.75 -23.96 16.64
C LYS A 189 -32.84 -25.02 17.28
N MET A 190 -32.66 -26.15 16.61
CA MET A 190 -31.77 -27.24 17.07
C MET A 190 -30.30 -26.82 17.04
N LEU A 191 -29.86 -26.22 15.93
CA LEU A 191 -28.51 -25.68 15.77
C LEU A 191 -28.20 -24.65 16.85
N HIS A 192 -29.09 -23.68 17.06
CA HIS A 192 -28.92 -22.67 18.09
C HIS A 192 -28.72 -23.30 19.47
N LYS A 193 -29.58 -24.26 19.87
CA LYS A 193 -29.44 -24.96 21.15
C LYS A 193 -28.09 -25.68 21.29
N LYS A 194 -27.63 -26.37 20.24
CA LYS A 194 -26.39 -27.15 20.26
C LYS A 194 -25.12 -26.28 20.20
N ILE A 195 -25.15 -25.20 19.43
CA ILE A 195 -24.02 -24.25 19.31
C ILE A 195 -23.86 -23.48 20.62
N THR A 196 -24.94 -22.95 21.19
CA THR A 196 -24.89 -22.25 22.49
C THR A 196 -24.44 -23.19 23.62
N SER A 197 -24.89 -24.45 23.62
CA SER A 197 -24.45 -25.44 24.61
C SER A 197 -22.95 -25.78 24.52
N LYS A 198 -22.35 -25.76 23.32
CA LYS A 198 -20.91 -25.99 23.12
C LYS A 198 -20.09 -24.84 23.69
N GLN A 199 -20.48 -23.60 23.39
CA GLN A 199 -19.83 -22.40 23.93
C GLN A 199 -19.82 -22.37 25.46
N SER A 200 -20.85 -22.91 26.11
CA SER A 200 -20.90 -23.02 27.58
C SER A 200 -19.97 -24.10 28.16
N GLN A 201 -19.61 -25.13 27.40
CA GLN A 201 -18.67 -26.18 27.83
C GLN A 201 -17.21 -25.78 27.62
N ASP A 202 -16.94 -24.86 26.69
CA ASP A 202 -15.60 -24.29 26.45
C ASP A 202 -15.24 -23.16 27.46
N MET A 203 -16.18 -22.78 28.36
CA MET A 203 -16.03 -21.73 29.38
C MET A 203 -15.84 -22.26 30.82
N ILE A 204 -15.80 -23.58 31.01
CA ILE A 204 -15.54 -24.25 32.29
C ILE A 204 -14.15 -24.90 32.20
#